data_AF-A0A7S2ACR2-F1
#
_entry.id   AF-A0A7S2ACR2-F1
#
_cell.length_a   1.000
_cell.length_b   1.000
_cell.length_c   1.000
_cell.angle_alpha   90.00
_cell.angle_beta   90.00
_cell.angle_gamma   90.00
#
_symmetry.space_group_name_H-M   'P 1'
#
loop_
_entity.id
_entity.type
_entity.pdbx_description
1 polymer ?
#
loop_
_entity_poly.entity_id
_entity_poly.type
_entity_poly.pdbx_seq_one_letter_code
_entity_poly.pdbx_strand_id
1 'polypeptide(L)'
;EYMRMLQAMPKKTLKRREIVCKDKDLEKASQKQGKVHFSLCVWNLSEYSKSSGLGDDGASMVHVYYESKDERKVLNAFASAGIDLESAEAVPVDTDSAVPHEQQIMLVKENLFLQDNYTWEEGAPLSADDLKSRFKMK
;
A
#
# COMPACT_ATOMS: atom_id res chain seq x y z
N GLU A 1 -15.47 29.19 -3.85
CA GLU A 1 -15.42 29.06 -2.37
C GLU A 1 -15.09 27.65 -1.88
N TYR A 2 -15.71 26.60 -2.43
CA TYR A 2 -15.47 25.20 -2.03
C TYR A 2 -13.99 24.77 -1.96
N MET A 3 -13.18 25.10 -2.98
CA MET A 3 -11.73 24.81 -3.00
C MET A 3 -10.95 25.57 -1.92
N ARG A 4 -11.38 26.78 -1.54
CA ARG A 4 -10.76 27.55 -0.44
C ARG A 4 -11.09 26.96 0.93
N MET A 5 -12.29 26.42 1.10
CA MET A 5 -12.66 25.73 2.35
C MET A 5 -11.87 24.44 2.54
N LEU A 6 -11.65 23.66 1.48
CA LEU A 6 -10.83 22.44 1.54
C LEU A 6 -9.37 22.73 1.91
N GLN A 7 -8.78 23.82 1.38
CA GLN A 7 -7.42 24.24 1.72
C GLN A 7 -7.27 24.74 3.16
N ALA A 8 -8.36 25.21 3.78
CA ALA A 8 -8.37 25.66 5.17
C ALA A 8 -8.63 24.54 6.19
N MET A 9 -8.97 23.33 5.73
CA MET A 9 -9.12 22.18 6.62
C MET A 9 -7.74 21.72 7.13
N PRO A 10 -7.62 21.37 8.42
CA PRO A 10 -6.36 20.86 8.95
C PRO A 10 -6.01 19.53 8.26
N LYS A 11 -4.89 19.51 7.54
CA LYS A 11 -4.33 18.31 6.93
C LYS A 11 -3.68 17.43 8.01
N LYS A 12 -3.88 16.12 7.93
CA LYS A 12 -3.12 15.17 8.76
C LYS A 12 -1.64 15.18 8.36
N THR A 13 -0.74 15.19 9.35
CA THR A 13 0.69 14.96 9.11
C THR A 13 0.94 13.45 9.10
N LEU A 14 1.30 12.91 7.93
CA LEU A 14 1.41 11.48 7.72
C LEU A 14 2.86 11.04 7.58
N LYS A 15 3.10 9.79 7.95
CA LYS A 15 4.22 8.97 7.48
C LYS A 15 3.71 7.96 6.48
N ARG A 16 4.58 7.56 5.57
CA ARG A 16 4.35 6.52 4.57
C ARG A 16 5.42 5.45 4.70
N ARG A 17 5.01 4.19 4.59
CA ARG A 17 5.90 3.04 4.35
C ARG A 17 5.46 2.34 3.07
N GLU A 18 6.41 1.97 2.24
CA GLU A 18 6.18 1.24 1.00
C GLU A 18 6.64 -0.22 1.18
N ILE A 19 5.80 -1.17 0.80
CA ILE A 19 6.11 -2.59 0.90
C ILE A 19 5.42 -3.39 -0.21
N VAL A 20 6.07 -4.45 -0.68
CA VAL A 20 5.44 -5.48 -1.50
C VAL A 20 5.04 -6.65 -0.60
N CYS A 21 3.77 -7.06 -0.65
CA CYS A 21 3.25 -8.14 0.19
C CYS A 21 2.23 -8.99 -0.58
N LYS A 22 1.94 -10.20 -0.06
CA LYS A 22 0.95 -11.09 -0.66
C LYS A 22 -0.47 -10.55 -0.42
N ASP A 23 -1.31 -10.68 -1.44
CA ASP A 23 -2.67 -10.12 -1.42
C ASP A 23 -3.51 -10.70 -0.26
N LYS A 24 -3.34 -12.00 0.02
CA LYS A 24 -4.00 -12.67 1.16
C LYS A 24 -3.61 -12.11 2.53
N ASP A 25 -2.38 -11.63 2.68
CA ASP A 25 -1.89 -11.08 3.94
C ASP A 25 -2.28 -9.60 4.04
N LEU A 26 -2.28 -8.88 2.91
CA LEU A 26 -2.83 -7.53 2.82
C LEU A 26 -4.32 -7.49 3.18
N GLU A 27 -5.11 -8.48 2.74
CA GLU A 27 -6.52 -8.61 3.10
C GLU A 27 -6.71 -8.74 4.63
N LYS A 28 -5.88 -9.55 5.31
CA LYS A 28 -5.92 -9.67 6.78
C LYS A 28 -5.55 -8.36 7.46
N ALA A 29 -4.58 -7.62 6.92
CA ALA A 29 -4.17 -6.32 7.45
C ALA A 29 -5.28 -5.29 7.26
N SER A 30 -5.92 -5.23 6.08
CA SER A 30 -6.98 -4.25 5.77
C SER A 30 -8.21 -4.42 6.65
N GLN A 31 -8.52 -5.65 7.09
CA GLN A 31 -9.57 -5.91 8.09
C GLN A 31 -9.33 -5.25 9.45
N LYS A 32 -8.10 -4.77 9.73
CA LYS A 32 -7.78 -3.98 10.95
C LYS A 32 -8.06 -2.49 10.78
N GLN A 33 -8.28 -2.00 9.55
CA GLN A 33 -8.65 -0.61 9.30
C GLN A 33 -9.94 -0.27 10.06
N GLY A 34 -9.94 0.90 10.70
CA GLY A 34 -11.06 1.39 11.51
C GLY A 34 -10.85 1.19 13.01
N LYS A 35 -10.27 0.05 13.43
CA LYS A 35 -9.75 -0.11 14.81
C LYS A 35 -8.36 0.50 14.96
N VAL A 36 -7.55 0.38 13.91
CA VAL A 36 -6.25 1.05 13.78
C VAL A 36 -6.36 2.10 12.68
N HIS A 37 -5.77 3.27 12.90
CA HIS A 37 -5.86 4.42 12.01
C HIS A 37 -4.72 4.40 11.00
N PHE A 38 -5.01 3.84 9.82
CA PHE A 38 -4.12 3.88 8.66
C PHE A 38 -4.92 3.80 7.36
N SER A 39 -4.37 4.40 6.31
CA SER A 39 -4.90 4.33 4.95
C SER A 39 -3.94 3.55 4.06
N LEU A 40 -4.49 2.98 2.99
CA LEU A 40 -3.77 2.16 2.02
C LEU A 40 -3.92 2.72 0.61
N CYS A 41 -2.82 2.75 -0.13
CA CYS A 41 -2.85 2.78 -1.60
C CYS A 41 -2.23 1.49 -2.11
N VAL A 42 -2.95 0.79 -2.99
CA VAL A 42 -2.63 -0.57 -3.43
C VAL A 42 -2.52 -0.60 -4.94
N TRP A 43 -1.39 -1.11 -5.45
CA TRP A 43 -1.15 -1.38 -6.85
C TRP A 43 -0.90 -2.88 -7.02
N ASN A 44 -1.85 -3.57 -7.65
CA ASN A 44 -1.73 -5.01 -7.88
C ASN A 44 -0.59 -5.31 -8.86
N LEU A 45 0.23 -6.28 -8.51
CA LEU A 45 1.32 -6.74 -9.37
C LEU A 45 0.83 -7.90 -10.25
N SER A 46 1.27 -7.90 -11.51
CA SER A 46 1.01 -8.99 -12.45
C SER A 46 1.62 -10.28 -11.94
N GLU A 47 1.08 -11.42 -12.34
CA GLU A 47 1.66 -12.73 -12.06
C GLU A 47 3.10 -12.90 -12.61
N TYR A 48 3.49 -12.04 -13.55
CA TYR A 48 4.83 -11.97 -14.14
C TYR A 48 5.81 -11.13 -13.33
N SER A 49 5.34 -10.37 -12.34
CA SER A 49 6.21 -9.57 -11.49
C SER A 49 7.13 -10.46 -10.66
N LYS A 50 8.34 -9.96 -10.39
CA LYS A 50 9.35 -10.71 -9.61
C LYS A 50 8.79 -11.25 -8.29
N SER A 51 8.04 -10.42 -7.56
CA SER A 51 7.51 -10.72 -6.22
C SER A 51 6.09 -11.32 -6.21
N SER A 52 5.45 -11.45 -7.37
CA SER A 52 4.08 -11.93 -7.53
C SER A 52 4.03 -13.30 -8.24
N GLY A 53 2.84 -13.86 -8.34
CA GLY A 53 2.58 -15.16 -8.94
C GLY A 53 1.09 -15.42 -9.13
N LEU A 54 0.73 -16.66 -9.45
CA LEU A 54 -0.67 -17.06 -9.64
C LEU A 54 -1.36 -17.35 -8.31
N GLY A 55 -2.66 -17.05 -8.24
CA GLY A 55 -3.51 -17.41 -7.10
C GLY A 55 -2.99 -16.84 -5.78
N ASP A 56 -2.73 -17.72 -4.81
CA ASP A 56 -2.29 -17.35 -3.45
C ASP A 56 -0.89 -16.71 -3.38
N ASP A 57 -0.14 -16.76 -4.48
CA ASP A 57 1.16 -16.10 -4.62
C ASP A 57 1.05 -14.69 -5.23
N GLY A 58 -0.16 -14.23 -5.58
CA GLY A 58 -0.43 -12.86 -6.00
C GLY A 58 0.05 -11.84 -4.95
N ALA A 59 0.64 -10.75 -5.43
CA ALA A 59 1.20 -9.71 -4.59
C ALA A 59 0.80 -8.31 -5.07
N SER A 60 0.91 -7.36 -4.16
CA SER A 60 0.67 -5.95 -4.43
C SER A 60 1.79 -5.10 -3.85
N MET A 61 2.13 -4.02 -4.54
CA MET A 61 2.87 -2.91 -3.95
C MET A 61 1.90 -2.02 -3.19
N VAL A 62 2.25 -1.69 -1.95
CA VAL A 62 1.35 -1.01 -1.03
C VAL A 62 2.05 0.16 -0.36
N HIS A 63 1.42 1.32 -0.39
CA HIS A 63 1.75 2.43 0.50
C HIS A 63 0.83 2.41 1.71
N VAL A 64 1.43 2.39 2.90
CA VAL A 64 0.73 2.46 4.19
C VAL A 64 0.93 3.85 4.77
N TYR A 65 -0.17 4.59 4.90
CA TYR A 65 -0.17 5.96 5.41
C TYR A 65 -0.76 6.02 6.82
N TYR A 66 -0.07 6.67 7.76
CA TYR A 66 -0.51 6.78 9.15
C TYR A 66 0.08 8.00 9.85
N GLU A 67 -0.54 8.45 10.95
CA GLU A 67 0.03 9.51 11.80
C GLU A 67 1.05 8.91 12.79
N SER A 68 2.09 9.67 13.16
CA SER A 68 3.15 9.19 14.07
C SER A 68 2.65 8.60 15.39
N LYS A 69 1.52 9.08 15.92
CA LYS A 69 0.89 8.59 17.16
C LYS A 69 0.35 7.16 17.06
N ASP A 70 0.05 6.70 15.84
CA ASP A 70 -0.53 5.38 15.57
C ASP A 70 0.50 4.34 15.12
N GLU A 71 1.77 4.76 14.91
CA GLU A 71 2.84 3.94 14.34
C GLU A 71 2.95 2.54 14.97
N ARG A 72 3.06 2.46 16.31
CA ARG A 72 3.19 1.17 17.00
C ARG A 72 1.99 0.25 16.77
N LYS A 73 0.77 0.80 16.69
CA LYS A 73 -0.44 0.00 16.43
C LYS A 73 -0.48 -0.48 14.98
N VAL A 74 -0.04 0.36 14.04
CA VAL A 74 0.05 0.01 12.62
C VAL A 74 1.07 -1.11 12.42
N LEU A 75 2.29 -0.97 12.95
CA LEU A 75 3.32 -2.02 12.85
C LEU A 75 2.82 -3.36 13.42
N ASN A 76 2.17 -3.35 14.58
CA ASN A 76 1.59 -4.56 15.17
C ASN A 76 0.45 -5.16 14.32
N ALA A 77 -0.39 -4.31 13.70
CA ALA A 77 -1.48 -4.78 12.83
C ALA A 77 -0.94 -5.53 11.61
N PHE A 78 0.09 -4.99 10.96
CA PHE A 78 0.74 -5.62 9.81
C PHE A 78 1.53 -6.88 10.21
N ALA A 79 2.28 -6.83 11.33
CA ALA A 79 2.97 -8.01 11.85
C ALA A 79 2.00 -9.16 12.15
N SER A 80 0.82 -8.86 12.71
CA SER A 80 -0.21 -9.87 12.98
C SER A 80 -0.82 -10.49 11.72
N ALA A 81 -0.70 -9.80 10.58
CA ALA A 81 -1.12 -10.27 9.27
C ALA A 81 0.00 -11.03 8.52
N GLY A 82 1.22 -11.06 9.07
CA GLY A 82 2.38 -11.70 8.44
C GLY A 82 3.24 -10.75 7.58
N ILE A 83 3.03 -9.43 7.68
CA ILE A 83 3.76 -8.44 6.90
C ILE A 83 4.76 -7.72 7.81
N ASP A 84 6.05 -7.80 7.49
CA ASP A 84 7.10 -7.04 8.19
C ASP A 84 7.17 -5.60 7.66
N LEU A 85 6.24 -4.77 8.12
CA LEU A 85 6.23 -3.35 7.78
C LEU A 85 7.36 -2.58 8.48
N GLU A 86 7.91 -3.11 9.58
CA GLU A 86 8.93 -2.42 10.38
C GLU A 86 10.26 -2.30 9.62
N SER A 87 10.57 -3.28 8.76
CA SER A 87 11.75 -3.24 7.88
C SER A 87 11.68 -2.20 6.76
N ALA A 88 10.49 -1.73 6.40
CA ALA A 88 10.31 -0.71 5.36
C ALA A 88 10.62 0.70 5.88
N GLU A 89 11.21 1.58 5.07
CA GLU A 89 11.54 2.94 5.51
C GLU A 89 10.27 3.77 5.79
N ALA A 90 10.26 4.50 6.91
CA ALA A 90 9.18 5.44 7.24
C ALA A 90 9.52 6.85 6.72
N VAL A 91 8.85 7.26 5.65
CA VAL A 91 9.08 8.54 4.99
C VAL A 91 7.97 9.53 5.38
N PRO A 92 8.28 10.75 5.85
CA PRO A 92 7.26 11.77 6.08
C PRO A 92 6.61 12.18 4.75
N VAL A 93 5.29 12.35 4.75
CA VAL A 93 4.55 12.82 3.57
C VAL A 93 4.49 14.34 3.62
N ASP A 94 4.90 14.98 2.52
CA ASP A 94 4.80 16.44 2.36
C ASP A 94 3.32 16.84 2.30
N THR A 95 2.92 17.81 3.14
CA THR A 95 1.57 18.36 3.15
C THR A 95 1.19 19.01 1.82
N ASP A 96 2.16 19.44 1.04
CA ASP A 96 1.98 20.04 -0.28
C ASP A 96 2.30 19.07 -1.43
N SER A 97 2.33 17.77 -1.14
CA SER A 97 2.53 16.72 -2.14
C SER A 97 1.61 16.91 -3.36
N ALA A 98 2.18 16.83 -4.56
CA ALA A 98 1.44 16.89 -5.81
C ALA A 98 0.68 15.59 -6.12
N VAL A 99 0.85 14.55 -5.30
CA VAL A 99 0.26 13.23 -5.53
C VAL A 99 -1.21 13.24 -5.07
N PRO A 100 -2.19 12.99 -5.96
CA PRO A 100 -3.61 13.18 -5.64
C PRO A 100 -4.12 12.33 -4.47
N HIS A 101 -3.70 11.07 -4.38
CA HIS A 101 -4.13 10.17 -3.33
C HIS A 101 -3.56 10.55 -1.95
N GLU A 102 -2.34 11.11 -1.91
CA GLU A 102 -1.77 11.62 -0.65
C GLU A 102 -2.58 12.82 -0.15
N GLN A 103 -2.94 13.77 -1.03
CA GLN A 103 -3.83 14.88 -0.68
C GLN A 103 -5.20 14.41 -0.19
N GLN A 104 -5.79 13.43 -0.87
CA GLN A 104 -7.07 12.85 -0.46
C GLN A 104 -6.99 12.22 0.94
N ILE A 105 -5.94 11.42 1.20
CA ILE A 105 -5.75 10.77 2.51
C ILE A 105 -5.50 11.81 3.61
N MET A 106 -4.76 12.89 3.32
CA MET A 106 -4.48 13.95 4.30
C MET A 106 -5.72 14.74 4.72
N LEU A 107 -6.66 14.95 3.79
CA LEU A 107 -7.85 15.77 4.02
C LEU A 107 -9.03 14.99 4.61
N VAL A 108 -9.17 13.72 4.27
CA VAL A 108 -10.31 12.89 4.72
C VAL A 108 -10.06 12.37 6.14
N LYS A 109 -11.10 12.42 6.99
CA LYS A 109 -10.98 11.97 8.40
C LYS A 109 -10.93 10.44 8.49
N GLU A 110 -11.68 9.78 7.62
CA GLU A 110 -11.78 8.35 7.51
C GLU A 110 -10.47 7.71 7.00
N ASN A 111 -10.30 6.44 7.33
CA ASN A 111 -9.26 5.60 6.73
C ASN A 111 -9.70 5.24 5.31
N LEU A 112 -8.81 5.40 4.35
CA LEU A 112 -9.09 5.09 2.94
C LEU A 112 -8.40 3.79 2.53
N PHE A 113 -9.07 3.03 1.68
CA PHE A 113 -8.48 1.92 0.92
C PHE A 113 -8.63 2.29 -0.55
N LEU A 114 -7.53 2.73 -1.15
CA LEU A 114 -7.49 3.15 -2.55
C LEU A 114 -6.75 2.08 -3.33
N GLN A 115 -7.45 1.41 -4.24
CA GLN A 115 -6.87 0.38 -5.08
C GLN A 115 -6.87 0.86 -6.52
N ASP A 116 -5.73 0.70 -7.19
CA ASP A 116 -5.64 0.94 -8.61
C ASP A 116 -6.32 -0.18 -9.41
N ASN A 117 -6.94 0.19 -10.53
CA ASN A 117 -7.66 -0.77 -11.37
C ASN A 117 -6.76 -1.44 -12.43
N TYR A 118 -5.50 -1.01 -12.53
CA TYR A 118 -4.52 -1.57 -13.44
C TYR A 118 -3.59 -2.53 -12.71
N THR A 119 -2.99 -3.41 -13.51
CA THR A 119 -1.97 -4.34 -13.07
C THR A 119 -0.60 -3.81 -13.47
N TRP A 120 0.35 -3.88 -12.54
CA TRP A 120 1.70 -3.35 -12.71
C TRP A 120 2.72 -4.48 -12.80
N GLU A 121 3.81 -4.26 -13.52
CA GLU A 121 4.92 -5.22 -13.56
C GLU A 121 6.12 -4.67 -12.79
N GLU A 122 6.52 -5.41 -11.75
CA GLU A 122 7.71 -5.08 -10.96
C GLU A 122 8.97 -5.61 -11.64
N GLY A 123 9.87 -4.69 -11.99
CA GLY A 123 11.21 -5.01 -12.46
C GLY A 123 11.33 -5.18 -13.97
N ALA A 124 12.43 -5.79 -14.41
CA ALA A 124 12.62 -6.15 -15.80
C ALA A 124 11.74 -7.35 -16.16
N PRO A 125 11.33 -7.48 -17.44
CA PRO A 125 10.57 -8.65 -17.90
C PRO A 125 11.29 -9.95 -17.55
N LEU A 126 10.53 -10.93 -17.07
CA LEU A 126 11.06 -12.28 -16.82
C LEU A 126 11.58 -12.91 -18.11
N SER A 127 12.68 -13.67 -18.01
CA SER A 127 13.19 -14.41 -19.15
C SER A 127 12.23 -15.55 -19.54
N ALA A 128 12.31 -16.02 -20.78
CA ALA A 128 11.47 -17.13 -21.24
C ALA A 128 11.66 -18.41 -20.40
N ASP A 129 12.87 -18.64 -19.88
CA ASP A 129 13.16 -19.80 -19.03
C ASP A 129 12.57 -19.64 -17.62
N ASP A 130 12.60 -18.43 -17.07
CA ASP A 130 11.93 -18.10 -15.80
C ASP A 130 10.42 -18.31 -15.92
N LEU A 131 9.83 -17.86 -17.03
CA LEU A 131 8.41 -18.06 -17.32
C LEU A 131 8.07 -19.55 -17.43
N LYS A 132 8.84 -20.34 -18.19
CA LYS A 132 8.60 -21.78 -18.33
C LYS A 132 8.69 -22.51 -16.99
N SER A 133 9.70 -22.19 -16.19
CA SER A 133 9.89 -22.77 -14.86
C SER A 133 8.72 -22.40 -13.93
N ARG A 134 8.37 -21.11 -13.87
CA ARG A 134 7.33 -20.57 -12.97
C ARG A 134 5.93 -21.05 -13.33
N PHE A 135 5.59 -21.10 -14.61
CA PHE A 135 4.26 -21.47 -15.10
C PHE A 135 4.14 -22.94 -15.51
N LYS A 136 5.19 -23.75 -15.32
CA LYS A 136 5.26 -25.16 -15.74
C LYS A 136 4.85 -25.34 -17.21
N MET A 137 5.22 -24.37 -18.05
CA MET A 137 4.94 -24.43 -19.50
C MET A 137 5.91 -25.42 -20.13
N LYS A 138 5.38 -26.36 -20.91
CA LYS A 138 6.17 -27.36 -21.65
C LYS A 138 6.93 -26.72 -22.81
#